data_AF-W6AHU1-F1
#
_entry.id   AF-W6AHU1-F1
#
_cell.length_a   1.000
_cell.length_b   1.000
_cell.length_c   1.000
_cell.angle_alpha   90.00
_cell.angle_beta   90.00
_cell.angle_gamma   90.00
#
_symmetry.space_group_name_H-M   'P 1'
#
loop_
_entity.id
_entity.type
_entity.pdbx_description
1 polymer ?
#
loop_
_entity_poly.entity_id
_entity_poly.type
_entity_poly.pdbx_seq_one_letter_code
_entity_poly.pdbx_strand_id
1 'polypeptide(L)'
;MKINKSFEFSLKLMVLIMLISFLIFDFLLQIYSPKSNLRGIPTLQRIEIYYAFFTTQSNYVVVIFLFFALFTEKNYNRRPSFGIELAVTVYITITMLVFWFGLLASPDEMKAYNTANWISTVVLHLLIPIVMIGNFIVASGDFYFNPRHHTRFGMWGIMLYPLFYFIYAMVRGDMRFKDYGPDFFARMYTLENGQIINNWTELGHGIIDNTPYTGQMWYPYWFLNVNRYELKIGNGGQVWATNLDTPTWVLWFFLILAFIAITSLVFGLQFLYLYWNNSKFYRWHDINEKLISKEEHDYRVKVRKLNKSKAKNDLKLKRVNEKAEYFTFKKSLKTLSRSEKNEALKKRTNQIALKNKLEKADILNQRNVKKQSKRDIRSLLWSIKTVERGIVRENLKEAERYKKLVKKGVLISKTKFE
;
A
#
# COMPACT_ATOMS: atom_id res chain seq x y z
N MET A 1 -28.53 -5.47 -7.84
CA MET A 1 -29.42 -6.48 -7.21
C MET A 1 -29.36 -6.26 -5.71
N LYS A 2 -30.50 -6.07 -5.03
CA LYS A 2 -30.55 -6.18 -3.57
C LYS A 2 -30.48 -7.68 -3.28
N ILE A 3 -29.31 -8.16 -2.89
CA ILE A 3 -29.15 -9.55 -2.43
C ILE A 3 -29.97 -9.69 -1.15
N ASN A 4 -30.63 -10.83 -0.97
CA ASN A 4 -31.36 -11.12 0.26
C ASN A 4 -30.38 -11.03 1.45
N LYS A 5 -30.69 -10.22 2.47
CA LYS A 5 -29.83 -10.04 3.66
C LYS A 5 -29.46 -11.37 4.31
N SER A 6 -30.38 -12.33 4.33
CA SER A 6 -30.13 -13.68 4.86
C SER A 6 -29.09 -14.42 4.03
N PHE A 7 -29.17 -14.33 2.69
CA PHE A 7 -28.20 -14.94 1.79
C PHE A 7 -26.82 -14.27 1.91
N GLU A 8 -26.77 -12.94 1.99
CA GLU A 8 -25.52 -12.20 2.20
C GLU A 8 -24.82 -12.63 3.50
N PHE A 9 -25.58 -12.73 4.59
CA PHE A 9 -25.07 -13.22 5.86
C PHE A 9 -24.56 -14.66 5.75
N SER A 10 -25.34 -15.58 5.18
CA SER A 10 -24.93 -16.98 5.02
C SER A 10 -23.67 -17.13 4.17
N LEU A 11 -23.54 -16.35 3.09
CA LEU A 11 -22.35 -16.34 2.25
C LEU A 11 -21.12 -15.83 3.02
N LYS A 12 -21.24 -14.71 3.75
CA LYS A 12 -20.15 -14.18 4.59
C LYS A 12 -19.74 -15.18 5.67
N LEU A 13 -20.72 -15.85 6.30
CA LEU A 13 -20.48 -16.87 7.32
C LEU A 13 -19.76 -18.09 6.74
N MET A 14 -20.18 -18.58 5.57
CA MET A 14 -19.53 -19.70 4.89
C MET A 14 -18.07 -19.39 4.56
N VAL A 15 -17.80 -18.20 4.02
CA VAL A 15 -16.43 -17.74 3.76
C VAL A 15 -15.63 -17.68 5.06
N LEU A 16 -16.20 -17.12 6.13
CA LEU A 16 -15.52 -17.05 7.43
C LEU A 16 -15.18 -18.44 7.99
N ILE A 17 -16.11 -19.40 7.95
CA ILE A 17 -15.87 -20.78 8.37
C ILE A 17 -14.73 -21.39 7.53
N MET A 18 -14.76 -21.21 6.22
CA MET A 18 -13.70 -21.70 5.33
C MET A 18 -12.33 -21.10 5.69
N LEU A 19 -12.25 -19.80 6.00
CA LEU A 19 -11.01 -19.16 6.42
C LEU A 19 -10.51 -19.68 7.77
N ILE A 20 -11.40 -19.86 8.76
CA ILE A 20 -11.06 -20.43 10.07
C ILE A 20 -10.54 -21.85 9.92
N SER A 21 -11.27 -22.72 9.21
CA SER A 21 -10.88 -24.10 8.95
C SER A 21 -9.53 -24.17 8.23
N PHE A 22 -9.29 -23.24 7.31
CA PHE A 22 -8.02 -23.17 6.61
C PHE A 22 -6.87 -22.71 7.52
N LEU A 23 -7.06 -21.75 8.43
CA LEU A 23 -6.01 -21.38 9.41
C LEU A 23 -5.69 -22.51 10.38
N ILE A 24 -6.71 -23.28 10.80
CA ILE A 24 -6.51 -24.49 11.59
C ILE A 24 -5.71 -25.51 10.79
N PHE A 25 -6.09 -25.75 9.53
CA PHE A 25 -5.36 -26.65 8.64
C PHE A 25 -3.90 -26.21 8.44
N ASP A 26 -3.65 -24.94 8.18
CA ASP A 26 -2.28 -24.41 8.02
C ASP A 26 -1.46 -24.58 9.29
N PHE A 27 -2.03 -24.28 10.47
CA PHE A 27 -1.37 -24.53 11.74
C PHE A 27 -1.00 -26.01 11.92
N LEU A 28 -1.92 -26.93 11.64
CA LEU A 28 -1.64 -28.38 11.68
C LEU A 28 -0.59 -28.76 10.64
N LEU A 29 -0.60 -28.16 9.45
CA LEU A 29 0.39 -28.38 8.42
C LEU A 29 1.80 -27.98 8.91
N GLN A 30 1.95 -26.85 9.60
CA GLN A 30 3.25 -26.45 10.17
C GLN A 30 3.74 -27.37 11.30
N ILE A 31 2.83 -28.05 12.01
CA ILE A 31 3.18 -29.02 13.04
C ILE A 31 3.61 -30.35 12.43
N TYR A 32 2.78 -30.92 11.55
CA TYR A 32 2.93 -32.29 11.08
C TYR A 32 3.69 -32.43 9.76
N SER A 33 3.66 -31.40 8.90
CA SER A 33 4.33 -31.39 7.59
C SER A 33 4.95 -30.03 7.30
N PRO A 34 5.90 -29.56 8.14
CA PRO A 34 6.53 -28.26 7.97
C PRO A 34 7.24 -28.15 6.61
N LYS A 35 7.47 -26.91 6.17
CA LYS A 35 8.36 -26.60 5.04
C LYS A 35 9.70 -27.29 5.20
N SER A 36 10.38 -27.63 4.09
CA SER A 36 11.65 -28.37 4.18
C SER A 36 12.69 -27.62 5.02
N ASN A 37 12.70 -26.29 4.96
CA ASN A 37 13.58 -25.42 5.73
C ASN A 37 13.26 -25.32 7.23
N LEU A 38 12.12 -25.88 7.66
CA LEU A 38 11.74 -25.98 9.07
C LEU A 38 11.77 -27.43 9.57
N ARG A 39 12.14 -28.39 8.71
CA ARG A 39 12.39 -29.78 9.13
C ARG A 39 13.63 -29.80 10.04
N GLY A 40 13.61 -30.67 11.05
CA GLY A 40 14.66 -30.77 12.07
C GLY A 40 14.55 -29.77 13.24
N ILE A 41 13.76 -28.68 13.11
CA ILE A 41 13.54 -27.73 14.21
C ILE A 41 12.55 -28.36 15.19
N PRO A 42 12.78 -28.39 16.51
CA PRO A 42 11.82 -28.91 17.49
C PRO A 42 10.42 -28.28 17.37
N THR A 43 9.37 -29.07 17.58
CA THR A 43 7.97 -28.64 17.34
C THR A 43 7.61 -27.35 18.08
N LEU A 44 8.00 -27.20 19.36
CA LEU A 44 7.75 -25.99 20.13
C LEU A 44 8.41 -24.75 19.51
N GLN A 45 9.63 -24.89 19.01
CA GLN A 45 10.34 -23.80 18.34
C GLN A 45 9.70 -23.46 16.98
N ARG A 46 9.16 -24.45 16.26
CA ARG A 46 8.41 -24.21 15.00
C ARG A 46 7.15 -23.39 15.26
N ILE A 47 6.42 -23.68 16.32
CA ILE A 47 5.22 -22.93 16.72
C ILE A 47 5.58 -21.49 17.06
N GLU A 48 6.67 -21.28 17.82
CA GLU A 48 7.16 -19.94 18.15
C GLU A 48 7.55 -19.14 16.88
N ILE A 49 8.24 -19.79 15.93
CA ILE A 49 8.59 -19.18 14.63
C ILE A 49 7.32 -18.84 13.83
N TYR A 50 6.36 -19.75 13.77
CA TYR A 50 5.12 -19.58 13.02
C TYR A 50 4.34 -18.33 13.45
N TYR A 51 4.17 -18.13 14.76
CA TYR A 51 3.46 -16.97 15.29
C TYR A 51 4.29 -15.68 15.30
N ALA A 52 5.60 -15.77 15.11
CA ALA A 52 6.46 -14.60 15.04
C ALA A 52 6.37 -13.85 13.71
N PHE A 53 5.75 -14.42 12.67
CA PHE A 53 5.60 -13.75 11.39
C PHE A 53 4.44 -12.75 11.39
N PHE A 54 4.72 -11.53 10.90
CA PHE A 54 3.70 -10.51 10.65
C PHE A 54 2.58 -11.03 9.76
N THR A 55 2.92 -11.85 8.75
CA THR A 55 1.97 -12.40 7.80
C THR A 55 0.96 -13.31 8.48
N THR A 56 1.43 -14.25 9.31
CA THR A 56 0.60 -15.10 10.18
C THR A 56 -0.30 -14.24 11.05
N GLN A 57 0.27 -13.33 11.85
CA GLN A 57 -0.49 -12.49 12.77
C GLN A 57 -1.58 -11.68 12.03
N SER A 58 -1.25 -11.10 10.86
CA SER A 58 -2.21 -10.34 10.06
C SER A 58 -3.37 -11.18 9.51
N ASN A 59 -3.13 -12.45 9.16
CA ASN A 59 -4.18 -13.37 8.72
C ASN A 59 -5.17 -13.69 9.86
N TYR A 60 -4.67 -13.94 11.07
CA TYR A 60 -5.53 -14.11 12.25
C TYR A 60 -6.34 -12.85 12.55
N VAL A 61 -5.71 -11.67 12.47
CA VAL A 61 -6.41 -10.38 12.65
C VAL A 61 -7.53 -10.20 11.64
N VAL A 62 -7.36 -10.60 10.37
CA VAL A 62 -8.43 -10.56 9.35
C VAL A 62 -9.60 -11.45 9.74
N VAL A 63 -9.34 -12.70 10.13
CA VAL A 63 -10.42 -13.64 10.50
C VAL A 63 -11.17 -13.15 11.73
N ILE A 64 -10.45 -12.68 12.76
CA ILE A 64 -11.05 -12.08 13.95
C ILE A 64 -11.88 -10.84 13.59
N PHE A 65 -11.36 -9.97 12.73
CA PHE A 65 -12.08 -8.79 12.27
C PHE A 65 -13.35 -9.16 11.51
N LEU A 66 -13.28 -10.10 10.56
CA LEU A 66 -14.45 -10.53 9.78
C LEU A 66 -15.51 -11.19 10.67
N PHE A 67 -15.09 -11.96 11.68
CA PHE A 67 -15.99 -12.48 12.70
C PHE A 67 -16.73 -11.34 13.41
N PHE A 68 -16.01 -10.38 13.99
CA PHE A 68 -16.64 -9.24 14.67
C PHE A 68 -17.50 -8.40 13.74
N ALA A 69 -17.06 -8.16 12.50
CA ALA A 69 -17.81 -7.41 11.50
C ALA A 69 -19.16 -8.07 11.19
N LEU A 70 -19.14 -9.38 10.93
CA LEU A 70 -20.33 -10.15 10.59
C LEU A 70 -21.36 -10.18 11.72
N PHE A 71 -20.91 -10.48 12.95
CA PHE A 71 -21.82 -10.58 14.09
C PHE A 71 -22.27 -9.23 14.63
N THR A 72 -21.46 -8.17 14.51
CA THR A 72 -21.89 -6.82 14.86
C THR A 72 -22.96 -6.30 13.90
N GLU A 73 -22.78 -6.56 12.60
CA GLU A 73 -23.77 -6.22 11.57
C GLU A 73 -25.08 -6.98 11.79
N LYS A 74 -25.01 -8.28 12.12
CA LYS A 74 -26.19 -9.13 12.37
C LYS A 74 -26.96 -8.74 13.63
N ASN A 75 -26.26 -8.56 14.76
CA ASN A 75 -26.90 -8.42 16.08
C ASN A 75 -27.28 -6.97 16.40
N TYR A 76 -26.47 -6.02 15.95
CA TYR A 76 -26.64 -4.60 16.30
C TYR A 76 -27.00 -3.72 15.10
N ASN A 77 -27.04 -4.28 13.89
CA ASN A 77 -27.21 -3.50 12.65
C ASN A 77 -26.20 -2.33 12.56
N ARG A 78 -25.01 -2.55 13.11
CA ARG A 78 -23.91 -1.58 13.17
C ARG A 78 -22.69 -2.15 12.46
N ARG A 79 -21.93 -1.27 11.82
CA ARG A 79 -20.66 -1.64 11.20
C ARG A 79 -19.49 -1.39 12.15
N PRO A 80 -18.39 -2.13 11.99
CA PRO A 80 -17.14 -1.82 12.68
C PRO A 80 -16.68 -0.40 12.42
N SER A 81 -15.86 0.12 13.34
CA SER A 81 -15.18 1.40 13.13
C SER A 81 -14.30 1.33 11.87
N PHE A 82 -14.50 2.28 10.97
CA PHE A 82 -13.70 2.37 9.75
C PHE A 82 -12.19 2.46 10.00
N GLY A 83 -11.77 3.09 11.10
CA GLY A 83 -10.35 3.16 11.45
C GLY A 83 -9.73 1.77 11.62
N ILE A 84 -10.47 0.84 12.24
CA ILE A 84 -10.05 -0.55 12.44
C ILE A 84 -10.07 -1.28 11.10
N GLU A 85 -11.16 -1.16 10.34
CA GLU A 85 -11.27 -1.79 9.02
C GLU A 85 -10.14 -1.36 8.09
N LEU A 86 -9.84 -0.05 8.02
CA LEU A 86 -8.73 0.52 7.28
C LEU A 86 -7.38 -0.04 7.74
N ALA A 87 -7.16 -0.17 9.06
CA ALA A 87 -5.92 -0.73 9.60
C ALA A 87 -5.71 -2.18 9.15
N VAL A 88 -6.74 -3.02 9.34
CA VAL A 88 -6.70 -4.45 8.96
C VAL A 88 -6.49 -4.61 7.46
N THR A 89 -7.19 -3.84 6.63
CA THR A 89 -7.00 -3.85 5.17
C THR A 89 -5.58 -3.42 4.79
N VAL A 90 -5.02 -2.38 5.43
CA VAL A 90 -3.65 -1.95 5.14
C VAL A 90 -2.65 -3.05 5.51
N TYR A 91 -2.77 -3.67 6.69
CA TYR A 91 -1.85 -4.71 7.14
C TYR A 91 -1.88 -5.93 6.21
N ILE A 92 -3.06 -6.42 5.85
CA ILE A 92 -3.15 -7.60 4.98
C ILE A 92 -2.69 -7.31 3.55
N THR A 93 -2.88 -6.07 3.06
CA THR A 93 -2.34 -5.67 1.76
C THR A 93 -0.82 -5.57 1.79
N ILE A 94 -0.23 -5.06 2.87
CA ILE A 94 1.24 -5.09 3.04
C ILE A 94 1.74 -6.53 3.04
N THR A 95 1.09 -7.42 3.80
CA THR A 95 1.39 -8.86 3.82
C THR A 95 1.41 -9.45 2.42
N MET A 96 0.37 -9.20 1.61
CA MET A 96 0.32 -9.66 0.22
C MET A 96 1.47 -9.08 -0.62
N LEU A 97 1.70 -7.77 -0.56
CA LEU A 97 2.74 -7.12 -1.39
C LEU A 97 4.16 -7.56 -0.99
N VAL A 98 4.48 -7.55 0.30
CA VAL A 98 5.80 -7.94 0.80
C VAL A 98 6.07 -9.41 0.53
N PHE A 99 5.05 -10.27 0.66
CA PHE A 99 5.21 -11.69 0.35
C PHE A 99 5.51 -11.91 -1.14
N TRP A 100 4.64 -11.43 -2.04
CA TRP A 100 4.74 -11.72 -3.47
C TRP A 100 5.87 -10.97 -4.18
N PHE A 101 6.20 -9.75 -3.76
CA PHE A 101 7.26 -8.96 -4.39
C PHE A 101 8.60 -9.00 -3.64
N GLY A 102 8.60 -9.36 -2.35
CA GLY A 102 9.80 -9.42 -1.52
C GLY A 102 10.25 -10.84 -1.22
N LEU A 103 9.43 -11.60 -0.49
CA LEU A 103 9.83 -12.90 0.08
C LEU A 103 9.87 -14.04 -0.94
N LEU A 104 8.92 -14.08 -1.88
CA LEU A 104 8.90 -15.13 -2.90
C LEU A 104 10.10 -15.05 -3.86
N ALA A 105 10.74 -13.88 -3.97
CA ALA A 105 11.95 -13.72 -4.75
C ALA A 105 13.21 -14.29 -4.06
N SER A 106 13.11 -14.75 -2.80
CA SER A 106 14.21 -15.40 -2.09
C SER A 106 14.43 -16.83 -2.61
N PRO A 107 15.66 -17.18 -3.05
CA PRO A 107 16.00 -18.54 -3.50
C PRO A 107 15.73 -19.61 -2.44
N ASP A 108 15.90 -19.26 -1.16
CA ASP A 108 15.73 -20.15 -0.01
C ASP A 108 14.27 -20.49 0.27
N GLU A 109 13.36 -19.57 -0.05
CA GLU A 109 11.92 -19.80 0.12
C GLU A 109 11.37 -20.64 -1.05
N MET A 110 11.73 -20.33 -2.30
CA MET A 110 11.16 -21.02 -3.47
C MET A 110 11.40 -22.53 -3.47
N LYS A 111 12.57 -22.98 -3.03
CA LYS A 111 12.93 -24.41 -2.99
C LYS A 111 12.32 -25.14 -1.78
N ALA A 112 11.78 -24.42 -0.81
CA ALA A 112 11.29 -25.00 0.44
C ALA A 112 9.83 -25.49 0.40
N TYR A 113 9.07 -25.13 -0.63
CA TYR A 113 7.65 -25.41 -0.74
C TYR A 113 7.37 -26.76 -1.40
N ASN A 114 6.74 -27.68 -0.65
CA ASN A 114 6.00 -28.81 -1.23
C ASN A 114 4.61 -28.34 -1.72
N THR A 115 3.88 -29.20 -2.44
CA THR A 115 2.57 -28.86 -3.01
C THR A 115 1.57 -28.34 -1.96
N ALA A 116 1.52 -28.97 -0.78
CA ALA A 116 0.63 -28.56 0.30
C ALA A 116 0.99 -27.17 0.86
N ASN A 117 2.28 -26.89 1.06
CA ASN A 117 2.78 -25.61 1.51
C ASN A 117 2.60 -24.52 0.44
N TRP A 118 2.65 -24.87 -0.85
CA TRP A 118 2.30 -23.97 -1.94
C TRP A 118 0.82 -23.56 -1.92
N ILE A 119 -0.08 -24.54 -1.78
CA ILE A 119 -1.51 -24.27 -1.62
C ILE A 119 -1.73 -23.38 -0.40
N SER A 120 -1.11 -23.72 0.74
CA SER A 120 -1.26 -22.92 1.95
C SER A 120 -0.83 -21.48 1.73
N THR A 121 0.33 -21.30 1.09
CA THR A 121 0.91 -20.01 0.77
C THR A 121 -0.01 -19.15 -0.10
N VAL A 122 -0.60 -19.73 -1.15
CA VAL A 122 -1.55 -19.01 -2.01
C VAL A 122 -2.77 -18.58 -1.22
N VAL A 123 -3.32 -19.44 -0.36
CA VAL A 123 -4.49 -19.06 0.44
C VAL A 123 -4.13 -17.95 1.43
N LEU A 124 -3.04 -18.09 2.19
CA LEU A 124 -2.60 -17.13 3.21
C LEU A 124 -2.17 -15.78 2.66
N HIS A 125 -1.48 -15.76 1.51
CA HIS A 125 -0.83 -14.54 1.01
C HIS A 125 -1.51 -13.97 -0.23
N LEU A 126 -2.57 -14.61 -0.75
CA LEU A 126 -3.34 -14.09 -1.88
C LEU A 126 -4.85 -14.12 -1.59
N LEU A 127 -5.43 -15.27 -1.26
CA LEU A 127 -6.90 -15.38 -1.15
C LEU A 127 -7.45 -14.64 0.08
N ILE A 128 -6.89 -14.82 1.27
CA ILE A 128 -7.31 -14.07 2.48
C ILE A 128 -7.18 -12.55 2.26
N PRO A 129 -6.04 -12.02 1.77
CA PRO A 129 -5.93 -10.62 1.40
C PRO A 129 -6.99 -10.16 0.40
N ILE A 130 -7.24 -10.89 -0.69
CA ILE A 130 -8.25 -10.53 -1.69
C ILE A 130 -9.64 -10.48 -1.08
N VAL A 131 -10.00 -11.44 -0.22
CA VAL A 131 -11.30 -11.45 0.49
C VAL A 131 -11.44 -10.20 1.36
N MET A 132 -10.43 -9.86 2.16
CA MET A 132 -10.48 -8.68 3.04
C MET A 132 -10.50 -7.37 2.25
N ILE A 133 -9.67 -7.24 1.20
CA ILE A 133 -9.65 -6.07 0.31
C ILE A 133 -11.00 -5.94 -0.42
N GLY A 134 -11.55 -7.06 -0.89
CA GLY A 134 -12.88 -7.11 -1.50
C GLY A 134 -13.97 -6.65 -0.54
N ASN A 135 -13.95 -7.14 0.71
CA ASN A 135 -14.86 -6.70 1.76
C ASN A 135 -14.77 -5.18 1.98
N PHE A 136 -13.56 -4.63 2.13
CA PHE A 136 -13.35 -3.18 2.26
C PHE A 136 -13.90 -2.40 1.06
N ILE A 137 -13.64 -2.85 -0.17
CA ILE A 137 -14.12 -2.19 -1.39
C ILE A 137 -15.65 -2.17 -1.44
N VAL A 138 -16.30 -3.26 -1.03
CA VAL A 138 -17.77 -3.37 -1.00
C VAL A 138 -18.36 -2.52 0.12
N ALA A 139 -17.77 -2.54 1.32
CA ALA A 139 -18.26 -1.80 2.50
C ALA A 139 -17.94 -0.30 2.50
N SER A 140 -16.90 0.13 1.77
CA SER A 140 -16.49 1.54 1.70
C SER A 140 -17.54 2.45 1.04
N GLY A 141 -17.45 3.74 1.30
CA GLY A 141 -18.23 4.79 0.62
C GLY A 141 -19.50 5.24 1.34
N ASP A 142 -19.75 4.75 2.56
CA ASP A 142 -20.95 5.10 3.33
C ASP A 142 -20.78 6.37 4.18
N PHE A 143 -19.55 6.72 4.54
CA PHE A 143 -19.24 7.97 5.24
C PHE A 143 -17.97 8.60 4.66
N TYR A 144 -17.89 9.92 4.75
CA TYR A 144 -16.70 10.66 4.37
C TYR A 144 -15.66 10.61 5.49
N PHE A 145 -14.40 10.33 5.15
CA PHE A 145 -13.30 10.38 6.10
C PHE A 145 -12.31 11.48 5.72
N ASN A 146 -12.19 12.51 6.56
CA ASN A 146 -11.31 13.64 6.30
C ASN A 146 -9.82 13.21 6.37
N PRO A 147 -9.05 13.25 5.26
CA PRO A 147 -7.65 12.82 5.26
C PRO A 147 -6.76 13.63 6.21
N ARG A 148 -7.12 14.88 6.53
CA ARG A 148 -6.35 15.71 7.46
C ARG A 148 -6.60 15.32 8.91
N HIS A 149 -7.82 14.91 9.24
CA HIS A 149 -8.09 14.36 10.56
C HIS A 149 -7.33 13.04 10.73
N HIS A 150 -7.30 12.21 9.67
CA HIS A 150 -6.49 11.00 9.63
C HIS A 150 -5.01 11.27 9.93
N THR A 151 -4.39 12.25 9.27
CA THR A 151 -2.96 12.57 9.47
C THR A 151 -2.59 12.96 10.89
N ARG A 152 -3.53 13.44 11.71
CA ARG A 152 -3.25 13.87 13.08
C ARG A 152 -3.15 12.71 14.06
N PHE A 153 -4.01 11.70 13.91
CA PHE A 153 -4.12 10.61 14.89
C PHE A 153 -4.23 9.24 14.22
N GLY A 154 -5.20 9.05 13.33
CA GLY A 154 -5.47 7.75 12.71
C GLY A 154 -4.27 7.17 11.97
N MET A 155 -3.49 8.02 11.30
CA MET A 155 -2.30 7.59 10.57
C MET A 155 -1.25 6.97 11.49
N TRP A 156 -0.97 7.64 12.60
CA TRP A 156 0.00 7.17 13.59
C TRP A 156 -0.53 5.95 14.35
N GLY A 157 -1.82 5.92 14.66
CA GLY A 157 -2.47 4.74 15.26
C GLY A 157 -2.28 3.48 14.43
N ILE A 158 -2.46 3.56 13.11
CA ILE A 158 -2.23 2.44 12.20
C ILE A 158 -0.74 2.08 12.10
N MET A 159 0.18 3.04 12.26
CA MET A 159 1.63 2.78 12.25
C MET A 159 2.15 2.06 13.49
N LEU A 160 1.44 2.13 14.62
CA LEU A 160 1.91 1.56 15.88
C LEU A 160 2.17 0.06 15.77
N TYR A 161 1.28 -0.70 15.14
CA TYR A 161 1.43 -2.15 15.06
C TYR A 161 2.67 -2.59 14.23
N PRO A 162 2.89 -2.11 12.99
CA PRO A 162 4.14 -2.39 12.27
C PRO A 162 5.39 -1.93 13.02
N LEU A 163 5.33 -0.80 13.74
CA LEU A 163 6.45 -0.31 14.54
C LEU A 163 6.77 -1.24 15.71
N PHE A 164 5.76 -1.67 16.48
CA PHE A 164 5.95 -2.63 17.56
C PHE A 164 6.41 -3.99 17.05
N TYR A 165 5.88 -4.44 15.92
CA TYR A 165 6.37 -5.65 15.27
C TYR A 165 7.83 -5.53 14.86
N PHE A 166 8.26 -4.39 14.32
CA PHE A 166 9.67 -4.15 13.99
C PHE A 166 10.56 -4.27 15.23
N ILE A 167 10.20 -3.61 16.33
CA ILE A 167 10.93 -3.70 17.60
C ILE A 167 10.99 -5.15 18.09
N TYR A 168 9.84 -5.84 18.10
CA TYR A 168 9.75 -7.26 18.46
C TYR A 168 10.66 -8.13 17.60
N ALA A 169 10.63 -7.96 16.27
CA ALA A 169 11.44 -8.73 15.35
C ALA A 169 12.95 -8.49 15.55
N MET A 170 13.35 -7.25 15.86
CA MET A 170 14.75 -6.92 16.16
C MET A 170 15.21 -7.56 17.47
N VAL A 171 14.45 -7.41 18.55
CA VAL A 171 14.78 -7.97 19.87
C VAL A 171 14.84 -9.49 19.80
N ARG A 172 13.80 -10.13 19.22
CA ARG A 172 13.76 -11.58 19.08
C ARG A 172 14.90 -12.11 18.20
N GLY A 173 15.24 -11.38 17.14
CA GLY A 173 16.34 -11.72 16.26
C GLY A 173 17.70 -11.71 16.95
N ASP A 174 17.97 -10.68 17.77
CA ASP A 174 19.18 -10.61 18.58
C ASP A 174 19.26 -11.75 19.60
N MET A 175 18.16 -12.07 20.30
CA MET A 175 18.10 -13.21 21.22
C MET A 175 18.38 -14.53 20.50
N ARG A 176 17.71 -14.78 19.37
CA ARG A 176 17.91 -15.98 18.56
C ARG A 176 19.33 -16.06 18.00
N PHE A 177 19.96 -14.94 17.66
CA PHE A 177 21.35 -14.91 17.20
C PHE A 177 22.32 -15.32 18.32
N LYS A 178 22.06 -14.93 19.57
CA LYS A 178 22.86 -15.36 20.72
C LYS A 178 22.71 -16.86 20.99
N ASP A 179 21.49 -17.37 20.91
CA ASP A 179 21.20 -18.79 21.20
C ASP A 179 21.63 -19.74 20.08
N TYR A 180 21.45 -19.32 18.83
CA TYR A 180 21.67 -20.13 17.62
C TYR A 180 22.73 -19.52 16.69
N GLY A 181 23.68 -18.79 17.24
CA GLY A 181 24.75 -18.11 16.49
C GLY A 181 25.87 -19.05 16.01
N PRO A 182 27.01 -18.48 15.56
CA PRO A 182 28.18 -19.24 15.11
C PRO A 182 28.63 -20.34 16.09
N ASP A 183 28.61 -20.06 17.40
CA ASP A 183 29.04 -21.02 18.43
C ASP A 183 28.09 -22.22 18.55
N PHE A 184 26.79 -22.00 18.42
CA PHE A 184 25.81 -23.08 18.37
C PHE A 184 26.00 -23.91 17.09
N PHE A 185 26.14 -23.24 15.96
CA PHE A 185 26.38 -23.88 14.67
C PHE A 185 27.64 -24.76 14.71
N ALA A 186 28.78 -24.25 15.21
CA ALA A 186 30.01 -25.00 15.32
C ALA A 186 29.86 -26.25 16.20
N ARG A 187 29.21 -26.11 17.38
CA ARG A 187 28.97 -27.22 18.31
C ARG A 187 28.03 -28.30 17.77
N MET A 188 27.04 -27.91 16.97
CA MET A 188 26.08 -28.86 16.39
C MET A 188 26.70 -29.77 15.32
N TYR A 189 27.75 -29.30 14.66
CA TYR A 189 28.25 -29.87 13.42
C TYR A 189 29.71 -30.35 13.51
N THR A 190 30.38 -30.06 14.62
CA THR A 190 31.78 -30.42 14.87
C THR A 190 31.88 -31.23 16.17
N LEU A 191 32.56 -32.37 16.12
CA LEU A 191 32.91 -33.18 17.29
C LEU A 191 33.93 -32.44 18.18
N GLU A 192 34.07 -32.85 19.44
CA GLU A 192 35.05 -32.26 20.37
C GLU A 192 36.49 -32.33 19.87
N ASN A 193 36.82 -33.31 19.02
CA ASN A 193 38.13 -33.45 18.38
C ASN A 193 38.31 -32.56 17.13
N GLY A 194 37.33 -31.71 16.81
CA GLY A 194 37.35 -30.80 15.66
C GLY A 194 37.00 -31.44 14.32
N GLN A 195 36.62 -32.72 14.30
CA GLN A 195 36.17 -33.41 13.09
C GLN A 195 34.69 -33.13 12.80
N ILE A 196 34.34 -33.21 11.52
CA ILE A 196 32.97 -33.07 11.05
C ILE A 196 32.16 -34.30 11.49
N ILE A 197 30.92 -34.10 11.94
CA ILE A 197 30.00 -35.21 12.22
C ILE A 197 29.54 -35.81 10.88
N ASN A 198 30.16 -36.89 10.42
CA ASN A 198 29.87 -37.46 9.08
C ASN A 198 28.42 -37.94 8.89
N ASN A 199 27.71 -38.30 9.98
CA ASN A 199 26.33 -38.84 9.94
C ASN A 199 25.29 -37.85 10.46
N TRP A 200 25.59 -36.55 10.49
CA TRP A 200 24.63 -35.51 10.87
C TRP A 200 23.28 -35.63 10.15
N THR A 201 23.25 -36.06 8.87
CA THR A 201 22.05 -36.31 8.04
C THR A 201 21.16 -37.42 8.59
N GLU A 202 21.74 -38.42 9.25
CA GLU A 202 21.02 -39.54 9.86
C GLU A 202 20.53 -39.21 11.28
N LEU A 203 21.18 -38.26 11.95
CA LEU A 203 20.86 -37.84 13.32
C LEU A 203 19.61 -36.93 13.39
N GLY A 204 19.11 -36.42 12.26
CA GLY A 204 17.84 -35.67 12.19
C GLY A 204 17.82 -34.32 12.91
N HIS A 205 18.92 -33.93 13.54
CA HIS A 205 19.11 -32.64 14.20
C HIS A 205 19.86 -31.70 13.25
N GLY A 206 19.38 -30.48 13.06
CA GLY A 206 20.19 -29.47 12.36
C GLY A 206 19.90 -29.26 10.86
N ILE A 207 19.17 -30.16 10.21
CA ILE A 207 19.36 -30.32 8.76
C ILE A 207 18.12 -29.97 7.94
N ILE A 208 18.37 -29.24 6.87
CA ILE A 208 17.44 -28.93 5.80
C ILE A 208 17.97 -29.59 4.53
N ASP A 209 17.30 -30.64 4.05
CA ASP A 209 17.64 -31.24 2.74
C ASP A 209 19.13 -31.61 2.60
N ASN A 210 19.69 -32.26 3.62
CA ASN A 210 21.11 -32.60 3.75
C ASN A 210 22.09 -31.40 3.81
N THR A 211 21.59 -30.20 4.07
CA THR A 211 22.39 -28.99 4.34
C THR A 211 22.24 -28.51 5.77
N PRO A 212 23.32 -27.98 6.40
CA PRO A 212 23.28 -27.46 7.76
C PRO A 212 22.52 -26.14 7.83
N TYR A 213 21.89 -25.86 8.97
CA TYR A 213 21.16 -24.61 9.20
C TYR A 213 22.01 -23.33 8.97
N THR A 214 21.55 -22.44 8.09
CA THR A 214 22.20 -21.13 7.89
C THR A 214 21.47 -20.02 8.66
N GLY A 215 21.24 -18.85 8.06
CA GLY A 215 20.59 -17.70 8.72
C GLY A 215 19.11 -17.92 9.10
N GLN A 216 18.52 -19.03 8.67
CA GLN A 216 17.13 -19.39 8.92
C GLN A 216 16.85 -19.67 10.41
N MET A 217 17.85 -19.96 11.24
CA MET A 217 17.65 -20.14 12.70
C MET A 217 17.21 -18.85 13.41
N TRP A 218 17.46 -17.71 12.76
CA TRP A 218 17.18 -16.39 13.32
C TRP A 218 15.86 -15.81 12.80
N TYR A 219 14.98 -16.55 12.11
CA TYR A 219 13.67 -16.05 11.61
C TYR A 219 12.91 -15.21 12.65
N PRO A 220 12.24 -14.10 12.27
CA PRO A 220 12.22 -13.47 10.95
C PRO A 220 13.46 -12.60 10.66
N TYR A 221 14.49 -12.61 11.48
CA TYR A 221 15.62 -11.67 11.46
C TYR A 221 16.60 -11.82 10.27
N TRP A 222 16.50 -12.89 9.49
CA TRP A 222 17.51 -13.21 8.47
C TRP A 222 17.64 -12.13 7.38
N PHE A 223 16.57 -11.39 7.06
CA PHE A 223 16.62 -10.28 6.08
C PHE A 223 17.14 -8.96 6.66
N LEU A 224 17.29 -8.87 7.99
CA LEU A 224 17.76 -7.68 8.71
C LEU A 224 19.06 -7.92 9.47
N ASN A 225 19.70 -9.09 9.29
CA ASN A 225 20.76 -9.54 10.19
C ASN A 225 21.95 -8.57 10.20
N VAL A 226 21.95 -7.67 11.18
CA VAL A 226 23.00 -6.67 11.40
C VAL A 226 24.19 -7.26 12.12
N ASN A 227 24.06 -8.48 12.66
CA ASN A 227 25.16 -9.15 13.33
C ASN A 227 26.15 -9.66 12.29
N ARG A 228 27.44 -9.43 12.56
CA ARG A 228 28.52 -10.01 11.76
C ARG A 228 28.69 -11.48 12.17
N TYR A 229 28.68 -12.38 11.21
CA TYR A 229 28.76 -13.81 11.47
C TYR A 229 29.53 -14.54 10.39
N GLU A 230 30.08 -15.68 10.79
CA GLU A 230 30.73 -16.64 9.93
C GLU A 230 30.40 -18.03 10.47
N LEU A 231 29.66 -18.82 9.70
CA LEU A 231 29.26 -20.18 10.05
C LEU A 231 30.31 -21.15 9.49
N LYS A 232 31.15 -21.68 10.39
CA LYS A 232 32.25 -22.60 10.08
C LYS A 232 32.00 -23.98 10.66
N ILE A 233 32.43 -25.02 9.95
CA ILE A 233 32.41 -26.40 10.43
C ILE A 233 33.83 -26.97 10.41
N GLY A 234 34.24 -27.63 11.50
CA GLY A 234 35.51 -28.36 11.60
C GLY A 234 36.74 -27.48 11.79
N ASN A 235 37.83 -28.08 12.28
CA ASN A 235 39.13 -27.40 12.47
C ASN A 235 39.79 -26.93 11.14
N GLY A 236 39.25 -27.33 9.98
CA GLY A 236 39.72 -26.98 8.63
C GLY A 236 38.89 -25.91 7.89
N GLY A 237 37.82 -25.36 8.49
CA GLY A 237 37.30 -24.04 8.08
C GLY A 237 36.46 -23.95 6.82
N GLN A 238 35.65 -24.95 6.46
CA GLN A 238 34.64 -24.73 5.41
C GLN A 238 33.61 -23.71 5.91
N VAL A 239 33.61 -22.52 5.29
CA VAL A 239 32.63 -21.46 5.56
C VAL A 239 31.36 -21.78 4.79
N TRP A 240 30.27 -22.01 5.53
CA TRP A 240 28.96 -22.31 4.96
C TRP A 240 28.15 -21.06 4.65
N ALA A 241 28.24 -20.06 5.52
CA ALA A 241 27.64 -18.76 5.30
C ALA A 241 28.42 -17.70 6.07
N THR A 242 28.65 -16.56 5.45
CA THR A 242 29.31 -15.42 6.09
C THR A 242 28.69 -14.14 5.56
N ASN A 243 28.60 -13.12 6.42
CA ASN A 243 28.36 -11.75 5.98
C ASN A 243 29.53 -10.83 6.32
N LEU A 244 30.69 -11.40 6.69
CA LEU A 244 31.89 -10.63 7.01
C LEU A 244 32.39 -9.80 5.81
N ASP A 245 32.18 -10.29 4.59
CA ASP A 245 32.56 -9.57 3.36
C ASP A 245 31.69 -8.35 3.08
N THR A 246 30.52 -8.26 3.72
CA THR A 246 29.61 -7.11 3.59
C THR A 246 29.99 -6.05 4.63
N PRO A 247 30.36 -4.84 4.21
CA PRO A 247 30.63 -3.76 5.16
C PRO A 247 29.41 -3.49 6.05
N THR A 248 29.63 -3.29 7.36
CA THR A 248 28.55 -3.08 8.33
C THR A 248 27.61 -1.93 7.95
N TRP A 249 28.15 -0.86 7.35
CA TRP A 249 27.34 0.27 6.89
C TRP A 249 26.34 -0.12 5.78
N VAL A 250 26.67 -1.12 4.95
CA VAL A 250 25.77 -1.64 3.90
C VAL A 250 24.58 -2.36 4.55
N LEU A 251 24.81 -3.16 5.59
CA LEU A 251 23.74 -3.83 6.35
C LEU A 251 22.77 -2.82 6.97
N TRP A 252 23.31 -1.79 7.64
CA TRP A 252 22.50 -0.70 8.20
C TRP A 252 21.78 0.10 7.13
N PHE A 253 22.42 0.35 5.99
CA PHE A 253 21.79 1.03 4.86
C PHE A 253 20.57 0.27 4.34
N PHE A 254 20.67 -1.05 4.13
CA PHE A 254 19.54 -1.87 3.70
C PHE A 254 18.42 -1.93 4.75
N LEU A 255 18.75 -2.03 6.04
CA LEU A 255 17.78 -1.96 7.13
C LEU A 255 17.00 -0.63 7.11
N ILE A 256 17.70 0.50 7.00
CA ILE A 256 17.08 1.83 6.93
C ILE A 256 16.21 1.95 5.67
N LEU A 257 16.70 1.47 4.52
CA LEU A 257 15.94 1.49 3.28
C LEU A 257 14.67 0.64 3.37
N ALA A 258 14.75 -0.55 3.96
CA ALA A 258 13.59 -1.42 4.20
C ALA A 258 12.58 -0.75 5.15
N PHE A 259 13.04 -0.11 6.23
CA PHE A 259 12.19 0.64 7.14
C PHE A 259 11.46 1.80 6.43
N ILE A 260 12.19 2.58 5.61
CA ILE A 260 11.61 3.68 4.82
C ILE A 260 10.60 3.13 3.79
N ALA A 261 10.94 2.04 3.10
CA ALA A 261 10.09 1.43 2.08
C ALA A 261 8.77 0.91 2.68
N ILE A 262 8.84 0.14 3.77
CA ILE A 262 7.65 -0.38 4.46
C ILE A 262 6.81 0.76 5.02
N THR A 263 7.44 1.75 5.68
CA THR A 263 6.72 2.92 6.21
C THR A 263 6.00 3.71 5.11
N SER A 264 6.70 3.94 3.99
CA SER A 264 6.13 4.62 2.82
C SER A 264 4.97 3.82 2.22
N LEU A 265 5.09 2.49 2.18
CA LEU A 265 4.04 1.60 1.71
C LEU A 265 2.81 1.66 2.62
N VAL A 266 2.99 1.60 3.94
CA VAL A 266 1.90 1.71 4.92
C VAL A 266 1.17 3.05 4.77
N PHE A 267 1.90 4.17 4.71
CA PHE A 267 1.31 5.48 4.47
C PHE A 267 0.58 5.56 3.13
N GLY A 268 1.23 5.12 2.05
CA GLY A 268 0.66 5.12 0.71
C GLY A 268 -0.66 4.35 0.64
N LEU A 269 -0.70 3.15 1.22
CA LEU A 269 -1.89 2.30 1.25
C LEU A 269 -3.01 2.92 2.09
N GLN A 270 -2.71 3.50 3.26
CA GLN A 270 -3.73 4.21 4.05
C GLN A 270 -4.41 5.32 3.23
N PHE A 271 -3.64 6.17 2.55
CA PHE A 271 -4.21 7.24 1.71
C PHE A 271 -4.88 6.71 0.45
N LEU A 272 -4.41 5.61 -0.11
CA LEU A 272 -5.04 4.95 -1.25
C LEU A 272 -6.45 4.46 -0.89
N TYR A 273 -6.59 3.75 0.23
CA TYR A 273 -7.90 3.25 0.70
C TYR A 273 -8.82 4.38 1.17
N LEU A 274 -8.28 5.42 1.81
CA LEU A 274 -9.05 6.64 2.11
C LEU A 274 -9.55 7.34 0.85
N TYR A 275 -8.69 7.45 -0.16
CA TYR A 275 -9.07 8.03 -1.45
C TYR A 275 -10.16 7.19 -2.11
N TRP A 276 -10.04 5.86 -2.08
CA TRP A 276 -11.06 4.95 -2.60
C TRP A 276 -12.39 5.15 -1.90
N ASN A 277 -12.41 5.12 -0.56
CA ASN A 277 -13.59 5.36 0.26
C ASN A 277 -14.26 6.68 -0.09
N ASN A 278 -13.50 7.77 -0.03
CA ASN A 278 -14.02 9.12 -0.29
C ASN A 278 -14.49 9.29 -1.74
N SER A 279 -13.80 8.68 -2.70
CA SER A 279 -14.19 8.69 -4.11
C SER A 279 -15.53 7.97 -4.32
N LYS A 280 -15.73 6.83 -3.65
CA LYS A 280 -17.00 6.09 -3.68
C LYS A 280 -18.11 6.86 -2.96
N PHE A 281 -17.81 7.49 -1.82
CA PHE A 281 -18.73 8.35 -1.08
C PHE A 281 -19.32 9.45 -1.97
N TYR A 282 -18.48 10.26 -2.64
CA TYR A 282 -18.96 11.35 -3.52
C TYR A 282 -19.57 10.89 -4.86
N ARG A 283 -19.60 9.58 -5.14
CA ARG A 283 -20.45 9.07 -6.23
C ARG A 283 -21.90 9.08 -5.77
N TRP A 284 -22.17 8.66 -4.55
CA TRP A 284 -23.53 8.43 -4.04
C TRP A 284 -24.02 9.50 -3.08
N HIS A 285 -23.16 10.44 -2.69
CA HIS A 285 -23.52 11.53 -1.79
C HIS A 285 -23.29 12.89 -2.43
N ASP A 286 -24.07 13.87 -2.00
CA ASP A 286 -23.89 15.27 -2.32
C ASP A 286 -22.88 15.96 -1.39
N ILE A 287 -22.76 17.28 -1.50
CA ILE A 287 -21.83 18.06 -0.67
C ILE A 287 -22.25 18.05 0.81
N ASN A 288 -23.54 17.96 1.09
CA ASN A 288 -24.14 17.95 2.42
C ASN A 288 -24.29 16.53 2.97
N GLU A 289 -23.56 15.57 2.38
CA GLU A 289 -23.53 14.18 2.81
C GLU A 289 -24.88 13.46 2.67
N LYS A 290 -25.81 14.02 1.87
CA LYS A 290 -27.10 13.39 1.57
C LYS A 290 -26.95 12.40 0.43
N LEU A 291 -27.60 11.25 0.56
CA LEU A 291 -27.62 10.23 -0.49
C LEU A 291 -28.37 10.77 -1.72
N ILE A 292 -27.76 10.67 -2.91
CA ILE A 292 -28.37 11.12 -4.15
C ILE A 292 -29.22 10.02 -4.78
N SER A 293 -30.23 10.42 -5.55
CA SER A 293 -31.04 9.46 -6.32
C SER A 293 -30.23 8.82 -7.45
N LYS A 294 -30.64 7.63 -7.90
CA LYS A 294 -30.01 6.97 -9.05
C LYS A 294 -30.09 7.84 -10.32
N GLU A 295 -31.20 8.55 -10.52
CA GLU A 295 -31.38 9.50 -11.63
C GLU A 295 -30.32 10.60 -11.60
N GLU A 296 -30.10 11.18 -10.42
CA GLU A 296 -29.11 12.24 -10.23
C GLU A 296 -27.68 11.71 -10.42
N HIS A 297 -27.37 10.53 -9.88
CA HIS A 297 -26.10 9.85 -10.11
C HIS A 297 -25.83 9.67 -11.62
N ASP A 298 -26.80 9.12 -12.35
CA ASP A 298 -26.67 8.83 -13.77
C ASP A 298 -26.55 10.12 -14.59
N TYR A 299 -27.28 11.18 -14.21
CA TYR A 299 -27.10 12.52 -14.76
C TYR A 299 -25.68 13.05 -14.55
N ARG A 300 -25.15 12.99 -13.31
CA ARG A 300 -23.77 13.41 -12.99
C ARG A 300 -22.74 12.63 -13.83
N VAL A 301 -22.95 11.33 -14.03
CA VAL A 301 -22.09 10.50 -14.89
C VAL A 301 -22.17 10.95 -16.35
N LYS A 302 -23.37 11.21 -16.89
CA LYS A 302 -23.56 11.72 -18.26
C LYS A 302 -22.87 13.08 -18.45
N VAL A 303 -23.06 14.03 -17.53
CA VAL A 303 -22.42 15.36 -17.56
C VAL A 303 -20.90 15.23 -17.53
N ARG A 304 -20.34 14.36 -16.67
CA ARG A 304 -18.89 14.12 -16.62
C ARG A 304 -18.36 13.55 -17.95
N LYS A 305 -19.08 12.59 -18.56
CA LYS A 305 -18.70 12.03 -19.87
C LYS A 305 -18.77 13.10 -20.96
N LEU A 306 -19.82 13.92 -20.97
CA LEU A 306 -19.99 15.03 -21.91
C LEU A 306 -18.85 16.06 -21.78
N ASN A 307 -18.52 16.48 -20.56
CA ASN A 307 -17.44 17.45 -20.33
C ASN A 307 -16.07 16.90 -20.76
N LYS A 308 -15.80 15.60 -20.52
CA LYS A 308 -14.59 14.94 -21.04
C LYS A 308 -14.56 14.91 -22.57
N SER A 309 -15.70 14.62 -23.20
CA SER A 309 -15.82 14.62 -24.66
C SER A 309 -15.62 16.01 -25.25
N LYS A 310 -16.27 17.03 -24.69
CA LYS A 310 -16.08 18.45 -25.05
C LYS A 310 -14.61 18.85 -24.95
N ALA A 311 -13.97 18.62 -23.81
CA ALA A 311 -12.54 18.94 -23.64
C ALA A 311 -11.62 18.23 -24.66
N LYS A 312 -11.93 16.97 -25.02
CA LYS A 312 -11.20 16.24 -26.06
C LYS A 312 -11.44 16.84 -27.45
N ASN A 313 -12.68 17.21 -27.76
CA ASN A 313 -13.06 17.83 -29.03
C ASN A 313 -12.46 19.23 -29.17
N ASP A 314 -12.45 20.03 -28.11
CA ASP A 314 -11.83 21.36 -28.09
C ASP A 314 -10.32 21.25 -28.36
N LEU A 315 -9.66 20.27 -27.74
CA LEU A 315 -8.24 20.00 -27.98
C LEU A 315 -7.98 19.51 -29.42
N LYS A 316 -8.89 18.71 -29.99
CA LYS A 316 -8.81 18.29 -31.39
C LYS A 316 -9.03 19.47 -32.35
N LEU A 317 -10.03 20.31 -32.08
CA LEU A 317 -10.34 21.50 -32.86
C LEU A 317 -9.18 22.49 -32.84
N LYS A 318 -8.57 22.73 -31.66
CA LYS A 318 -7.36 23.55 -31.54
C LYS A 318 -6.23 23.04 -32.45
N ARG A 319 -5.96 21.73 -32.45
CA ARG A 319 -4.95 21.11 -33.33
C ARG A 319 -5.29 21.22 -34.81
N VAL A 320 -6.58 21.11 -35.17
CA VAL A 320 -7.04 21.25 -36.56
C VAL A 320 -6.87 22.69 -37.03
N ASN A 321 -7.25 23.68 -36.21
CA ASN A 321 -7.07 25.10 -36.52
C ASN A 321 -5.59 25.46 -36.67
N GLU A 322 -4.72 24.99 -35.75
CA GLU A 322 -3.27 25.19 -35.85
C GLU A 322 -2.69 24.59 -37.15
N LYS A 323 -3.17 23.42 -37.57
CA LYS A 323 -2.78 22.82 -38.86
C LYS A 323 -3.31 23.63 -40.05
N ALA A 324 -4.56 24.06 -40.02
CA ALA A 324 -5.17 24.86 -41.09
C ALA A 324 -4.45 26.20 -41.25
N GLU A 325 -4.19 26.92 -40.15
CA GLU A 325 -3.39 28.15 -40.13
C GLU A 325 -1.98 27.94 -40.70
N TYR A 326 -1.37 26.78 -40.44
CA TYR A 326 -0.08 26.43 -41.03
C TYR A 326 -0.17 26.16 -42.54
N PHE A 327 -1.18 25.43 -43.00
CA PHE A 327 -1.38 25.17 -44.42
C PHE A 327 -1.71 26.43 -45.21
N THR A 328 -2.60 27.30 -44.71
CA THR A 328 -2.95 28.58 -45.33
C THR A 328 -1.72 29.46 -45.50
N PHE A 329 -0.88 29.54 -44.45
CA PHE A 329 0.40 30.24 -44.52
C PHE A 329 1.37 29.59 -45.51
N LYS A 330 1.49 28.27 -45.53
CA LYS A 330 2.34 27.58 -46.52
C LYS A 330 1.87 27.85 -47.95
N LYS A 331 0.56 27.96 -48.18
CA LYS A 331 -0.03 28.33 -49.48
C LYS A 331 0.28 29.80 -49.83
N SER A 332 0.12 30.73 -48.89
CA SER A 332 0.44 32.15 -49.13
C SER A 332 1.92 32.38 -49.43
N LEU A 333 2.82 31.53 -48.91
CA LEU A 333 4.23 31.59 -49.26
C LEU A 333 4.48 31.28 -50.75
N LYS A 334 3.66 30.47 -51.42
CA LYS A 334 3.94 30.06 -52.82
C LYS A 334 3.91 31.23 -53.80
N THR A 335 3.08 32.24 -53.56
CA THR A 335 2.87 33.40 -54.44
C THR A 335 3.85 34.54 -54.22
N LEU A 336 4.70 34.45 -53.18
CA LEU A 336 5.62 35.51 -52.79
C LEU A 336 7.02 35.32 -53.41
N SER A 337 7.72 36.43 -53.65
CA SER A 337 9.13 36.45 -54.01
C SER A 337 10.01 35.91 -52.86
N ARG A 338 11.28 35.61 -53.13
CA ARG A 338 12.20 35.04 -52.12
C ARG A 338 12.39 35.97 -50.91
N SER A 339 12.47 37.28 -51.15
CA SER A 339 12.61 38.29 -50.09
C SER A 339 11.37 38.31 -49.19
N GLU A 340 10.19 38.41 -49.80
CA GLU A 340 8.91 38.46 -49.09
C GLU A 340 8.61 37.16 -48.31
N LYS A 341 9.01 36.00 -48.83
CA LYS A 341 8.94 34.71 -48.11
C LYS A 341 9.72 34.74 -46.80
N ASN A 342 10.94 35.25 -46.83
CA ASN A 342 11.79 35.34 -45.65
C ASN A 342 11.19 36.28 -44.60
N GLU A 343 10.63 37.42 -45.04
CA GLU A 343 9.93 38.36 -44.17
C GLU A 343 8.68 37.73 -43.54
N ALA A 344 7.85 37.05 -44.33
CA ALA A 344 6.65 36.36 -43.85
C ALA A 344 6.99 35.24 -42.83
N LEU A 345 8.05 34.47 -43.06
CA LEU A 345 8.57 33.46 -42.11
C LEU A 345 9.03 34.09 -40.81
N LYS A 346 9.80 35.18 -40.87
CA LYS A 346 10.25 35.94 -39.69
C LYS A 346 9.04 36.49 -38.92
N LYS A 347 8.06 37.06 -39.60
CA LYS A 347 6.82 37.58 -39.00
C LYS A 347 6.03 36.49 -38.30
N ARG A 348 5.83 35.32 -38.91
CA ARG A 348 5.14 34.19 -38.27
C ARG A 348 5.89 33.68 -37.04
N THR A 349 7.21 33.52 -37.14
CA THR A 349 8.03 33.09 -36.00
C THR A 349 7.91 34.08 -34.84
N ASN A 350 7.94 35.38 -35.12
CA ASN A 350 7.73 36.43 -34.12
C ASN A 350 6.32 36.39 -33.52
N GLN A 351 5.29 36.14 -34.33
CA GLN A 351 3.91 35.99 -33.86
C GLN A 351 3.73 34.77 -32.94
N ILE A 352 4.29 33.62 -33.31
CA ILE A 352 4.28 32.41 -32.48
C ILE A 352 5.04 32.66 -31.18
N ALA A 353 6.22 33.27 -31.25
CA ALA A 353 7.00 33.63 -30.07
C ALA A 353 6.24 34.60 -29.15
N LEU A 354 5.55 35.60 -29.72
CA LEU A 354 4.72 36.54 -28.98
C LEU A 354 3.53 35.84 -28.32
N LYS A 355 2.80 34.99 -29.06
CA LYS A 355 1.70 34.19 -28.51
C LYS A 355 2.15 33.33 -27.32
N ASN A 356 3.28 32.63 -27.47
CA ASN A 356 3.85 31.82 -26.39
C ASN A 356 4.30 32.68 -25.19
N LYS A 357 4.84 33.88 -25.42
CA LYS A 357 5.19 34.83 -24.36
C LYS A 357 3.94 35.34 -23.62
N LEU A 358 2.86 35.67 -24.35
CA LEU A 358 1.59 36.10 -23.77
C LEU A 358 0.93 34.98 -22.96
N GLU A 359 0.90 33.73 -23.46
CA GLU A 359 0.39 32.58 -22.71
C GLU A 359 1.21 32.35 -21.42
N LYS A 360 2.54 32.44 -21.48
CA LYS A 360 3.39 32.37 -20.29
C LYS A 360 3.13 33.52 -19.31
N ALA A 361 2.95 34.74 -19.81
CA ALA A 361 2.65 35.91 -19.00
C ALA A 361 1.30 35.78 -18.29
N ASP A 362 0.26 35.27 -18.97
CA ASP A 362 -1.04 34.99 -18.37
C ASP A 362 -0.94 33.93 -17.27
N ILE A 363 -0.22 32.83 -17.51
CA ILE A 363 0.04 31.81 -16.48
C ILE A 363 0.75 32.41 -15.25
N LEU A 364 1.74 33.29 -15.47
CA LEU A 364 2.46 33.98 -14.40
C LEU A 364 1.53 34.95 -13.64
N ASN A 365 0.70 35.72 -14.36
CA ASN A 365 -0.27 36.62 -13.76
C ASN A 365 -1.27 35.85 -12.88
N GLN A 366 -1.85 34.76 -13.40
CA GLN A 366 -2.74 33.89 -12.62
C GLN A 366 -2.05 33.30 -11.38
N ARG A 367 -0.75 32.99 -11.45
CA ARG A 367 0.04 32.54 -10.28
C ARG A 367 0.23 33.67 -9.28
N ASN A 368 0.49 34.90 -9.73
CA ASN A 368 0.65 36.07 -8.87
C ASN A 368 -0.66 36.43 -8.18
N VAL A 369 -1.78 36.43 -8.89
CA VAL A 369 -3.13 36.62 -8.30
C VAL A 369 -3.40 35.58 -7.21
N LYS A 370 -3.06 34.30 -7.45
CA LYS A 370 -3.20 33.25 -6.41
C LYS A 370 -2.27 33.46 -5.22
N LYS A 371 -1.05 33.94 -5.43
CA LYS A 371 -0.11 34.27 -4.35
C LYS A 371 -0.62 35.44 -3.52
N GLN A 372 -1.13 36.49 -4.18
CA GLN A 372 -1.69 37.66 -3.52
C GLN A 372 -2.91 37.27 -2.67
N SER A 373 -3.88 36.55 -3.25
CA SER A 373 -5.03 36.03 -2.50
C SER A 373 -4.63 35.21 -1.27
N LYS A 374 -3.56 34.40 -1.35
CA LYS A 374 -3.03 33.67 -0.17
C LYS A 374 -2.43 34.59 0.88
N ARG A 375 -1.77 35.69 0.49
CA ARG A 375 -1.24 36.70 1.41
C ARG A 375 -2.38 37.44 2.10
N ASP A 376 -3.40 37.84 1.34
CA ASP A 376 -4.58 38.55 1.85
C ASP A 376 -5.32 37.68 2.88
N ILE A 377 -5.55 36.40 2.56
CA ILE A 377 -6.14 35.41 3.50
C ILE A 377 -5.30 35.27 4.77
N ARG A 378 -3.96 35.23 4.66
CA ARG A 378 -3.09 35.15 5.84
C ARG A 378 -3.20 36.42 6.68
N SER A 379 -3.17 37.59 6.05
CA SER A 379 -3.32 38.89 6.73
C SER A 379 -4.63 38.93 7.51
N LEU A 380 -5.74 38.52 6.87
CA LEU A 380 -7.04 38.42 7.52
C LEU A 380 -7.02 37.44 8.70
N LEU A 381 -6.41 36.27 8.57
CA LEU A 381 -6.25 35.33 9.70
C LEU A 381 -5.43 35.93 10.85
N TRP A 382 -4.40 36.74 10.58
CA TRP A 382 -3.62 37.41 11.62
C TRP A 382 -4.41 38.50 12.35
N SER A 383 -5.36 39.17 11.67
CA SER A 383 -6.24 40.17 12.29
C SER A 383 -7.27 39.59 13.26
N ILE A 384 -7.54 38.28 13.18
CA ILE A 384 -8.54 37.58 14.00
C ILE A 384 -7.91 37.11 15.32
N LYS A 385 -8.73 37.00 16.39
CA LYS A 385 -8.32 36.46 17.70
C LYS A 385 -7.78 35.03 17.57
N THR A 386 -6.72 34.70 18.30
CA THR A 386 -6.00 33.40 18.20
C THR A 386 -6.92 32.18 18.35
N VAL A 387 -7.91 32.24 19.24
CA VAL A 387 -8.88 31.15 19.46
C VAL A 387 -9.73 30.89 18.21
N GLU A 388 -10.18 31.94 17.54
CA GLU A 388 -11.05 31.86 16.36
C GLU A 388 -10.28 31.52 15.07
N ARG A 389 -8.96 31.80 15.02
CA ARG A 389 -8.11 31.49 13.86
C ARG A 389 -8.20 30.02 13.45
N GLY A 390 -8.33 29.11 14.43
CA GLY A 390 -8.49 27.68 14.18
C GLY A 390 -9.73 27.38 13.34
N ILE A 391 -10.88 27.90 13.77
CA ILE A 391 -12.19 27.72 13.15
C ILE A 391 -12.21 28.35 11.75
N VAL A 392 -11.78 29.61 11.62
CA VAL A 392 -11.77 30.30 10.33
C VAL A 392 -10.87 29.59 9.31
N ARG A 393 -9.72 29.10 9.76
CA ARG A 393 -8.82 28.31 8.90
C ARG A 393 -9.45 26.99 8.46
N GLU A 394 -10.29 26.37 9.29
CA GLU A 394 -11.04 25.16 8.94
C GLU A 394 -12.16 25.46 7.94
N ASN A 395 -12.93 26.52 8.15
CA ASN A 395 -13.98 26.96 7.22
C ASN A 395 -13.41 27.31 5.83
N LEU A 396 -12.28 28.04 5.76
CA LEU A 396 -11.63 28.36 4.48
C LEU A 396 -11.16 27.10 3.74
N LYS A 397 -10.69 26.10 4.49
CA LYS A 397 -10.26 24.81 3.95
C LYS A 397 -11.44 24.00 3.42
N GLU A 398 -12.56 24.03 4.13
CA GLU A 398 -13.80 23.37 3.72
C GLU A 398 -14.42 24.04 2.50
N ALA A 399 -14.43 25.37 2.44
CA ALA A 399 -14.83 26.11 1.26
C ALA A 399 -13.97 25.74 0.02
N GLU A 400 -12.64 25.57 0.19
CA GLU A 400 -11.78 25.11 -0.90
C GLU A 400 -12.10 23.66 -1.32
N ARG A 401 -12.44 22.78 -0.37
CA ARG A 401 -12.92 21.42 -0.64
C ARG A 401 -14.21 21.48 -1.46
N TYR A 402 -15.21 22.26 -1.04
CA TYR A 402 -16.48 22.42 -1.75
C TYR A 402 -16.28 22.96 -3.16
N LYS A 403 -15.44 23.98 -3.33
CA LYS A 403 -15.06 24.50 -4.67
C LYS A 403 -14.51 23.40 -5.59
N LYS A 404 -13.67 22.50 -5.07
CA LYS A 404 -13.13 21.36 -5.83
C LYS A 404 -14.20 20.32 -6.14
N LEU A 405 -15.13 20.06 -5.23
CA LEU A 405 -16.25 19.12 -5.41
C LEU A 405 -17.24 19.62 -6.47
N VAL A 406 -17.61 20.90 -6.42
CA VAL A 406 -18.46 21.56 -7.44
C VAL A 406 -17.81 21.47 -8.82
N LYS A 407 -16.50 21.74 -8.93
CA LYS A 407 -15.76 21.58 -10.19
C LYS A 407 -15.76 20.12 -10.71
N LYS A 408 -15.87 19.13 -9.82
CA LYS A 408 -16.03 17.70 -10.16
C LYS A 408 -17.48 17.30 -10.45
N GLY A 409 -18.42 18.25 -10.44
CA GLY A 409 -19.84 18.02 -10.66
C GLY A 409 -20.53 17.33 -9.48
N VAL A 410 -19.97 17.43 -8.27
CA VAL A 410 -20.69 17.09 -7.04
C VAL A 410 -21.44 18.37 -6.66
N LEU A 411 -22.75 18.36 -6.83
CA LEU A 411 -23.62 19.51 -6.55
C LEU A 411 -24.42 19.23 -5.27
N ILE A 412 -25.04 20.26 -4.70
CA ILE A 412 -26.08 20.08 -3.69
C ILE A 412 -27.29 19.49 -4.42
N SER A 413 -27.79 18.34 -3.94
CA SER A 413 -29.01 17.78 -4.51
C SER A 413 -30.15 18.76 -4.25
N LYS A 414 -30.82 19.23 -5.30
CA LYS A 414 -32.11 19.89 -5.12
C LYS A 414 -33.10 18.77 -4.86
N THR A 415 -33.72 18.77 -3.68
CA THR A 415 -34.90 17.97 -3.43
C THR A 415 -35.90 18.30 -4.54
N LYS A 416 -36.42 17.27 -5.22
CA LYS A 416 -37.39 17.42 -6.33
C LYS A 416 -38.74 18.03 -5.87
N PHE A 417 -38.80 18.53 -4.62
CA PHE A 417 -39.97 18.95 -3.86
C PHE A 417 -39.71 20.19 -2.99
N GLU A 418 -38.74 21.04 -3.33
CA GLU A 418 -38.65 22.42 -2.79
C GLU A 418 -38.85 23.46 -3.88
#